data_AF-A0A7Y9GP29-F1
#
_entry.id   AF-A0A7Y9GP29-F1
#
_cell.length_a   1.000
_cell.length_b   1.000
_cell.length_c   1.000
_cell.angle_alpha   90.00
_cell.angle_beta   90.00
_cell.angle_gamma   90.00
#
_symmetry.space_group_name_H-M   'P 1'
#
loop_
_entity.id
_entity.type
_entity.pdbx_description
1 polymer ?
#
loop_
_entity_poly.entity_id
_entity_poly.type
_entity_poly.pdbx_seq_one_letter_code
_entity_poly.pdbx_strand_id
1 'polypeptide(L)'
;MTAGRDDDALTWEGDDDPTLDVGAAAPAGAEPEPEPDATKVLPEGFTAVGKGSEEFAKGADADETTALGGRETEVLADRETAGAASASLGNAALIGLGVLGGIYLLYVIGWIVGGLRLRGTAQFLVSPVAYDVAMWLAAASPVIWFGAVYVLTRTSPLWVRFVWLAAGALLLIPWPFIMVGAIGR
;
A
#
# COMPACT_ATOMS: atom_id res chain seq x y z
N MET A 1 -17.54 -9.30 -45.01
CA MET A 1 -17.60 -9.87 -43.65
C MET A 1 -18.10 -8.75 -42.76
N THR A 2 -19.37 -8.79 -42.42
CA THR A 2 -20.05 -7.81 -41.57
C THR A 2 -19.57 -8.03 -40.14
N ALA A 3 -18.88 -7.05 -39.56
CA ALA A 3 -18.60 -7.02 -38.13
C ALA A 3 -19.95 -7.10 -37.39
N GLY A 4 -20.06 -8.02 -36.44
CA GLY A 4 -21.30 -8.25 -35.71
C GLY A 4 -21.45 -7.20 -34.63
N ARG A 5 -22.70 -6.92 -34.21
CA ARG A 5 -23.02 -6.07 -33.04
C ARG A 5 -22.23 -6.40 -31.77
N ASP A 6 -21.67 -7.61 -31.68
CA ASP A 6 -20.91 -8.07 -30.54
C ASP A 6 -19.51 -7.43 -30.46
N ASP A 7 -18.98 -6.91 -31.57
CA ASP A 7 -17.68 -6.21 -31.61
C ASP A 7 -17.79 -4.75 -31.10
N ASP A 8 -18.99 -4.15 -31.14
CA ASP A 8 -19.25 -2.78 -30.66
C ASP A 8 -19.17 -2.68 -29.13
N ALA A 9 -19.33 -3.79 -28.40
CA ALA A 9 -19.30 -3.82 -26.94
C ALA A 9 -17.90 -3.61 -26.34
N LEU A 10 -16.84 -3.67 -27.15
CA LEU A 10 -15.44 -3.55 -26.72
C LEU A 10 -14.71 -2.33 -27.28
N THR A 11 -15.36 -1.57 -28.17
CA THR A 11 -14.86 -0.28 -28.66
C THR A 11 -15.64 0.84 -27.99
N TRP A 12 -14.97 1.56 -27.11
CA TRP A 12 -15.50 2.75 -26.41
C TRP A 12 -15.81 3.95 -27.34
N GLU A 13 -15.75 3.78 -28.66
CA GLU A 13 -16.01 4.80 -29.68
C GLU A 13 -17.47 4.82 -30.16
N GLY A 14 -18.35 4.00 -29.58
CA GLY A 14 -19.74 3.81 -30.02
C GLY A 14 -20.83 4.34 -29.09
N ASP A 15 -20.52 5.20 -28.11
CA ASP A 15 -21.52 5.79 -27.21
C ASP A 15 -21.98 7.18 -27.68
N ASP A 16 -22.29 7.30 -28.97
CA ASP A 16 -23.01 8.46 -29.52
C ASP A 16 -24.52 8.18 -29.45
N ASP A 17 -25.05 7.95 -28.24
CA ASP A 17 -26.49 7.84 -28.02
C ASP A 17 -27.13 9.24 -28.07
N PRO A 18 -28.01 9.52 -29.05
CA PRO A 18 -28.68 10.82 -29.18
C PRO A 18 -29.62 11.17 -28.02
N THR A 19 -29.82 10.28 -27.05
CA THR A 19 -30.53 10.57 -25.79
C THR A 19 -29.66 11.27 -24.74
N LEU A 20 -28.34 11.36 -24.94
CA LEU A 20 -27.43 12.20 -24.14
C LEU A 20 -27.35 13.65 -24.63
N ASP A 21 -28.04 14.00 -25.72
CA ASP A 21 -28.17 15.37 -26.20
C ASP A 21 -29.08 16.19 -25.27
N VAL A 22 -28.48 16.81 -24.25
CA VAL A 22 -29.14 17.80 -23.37
C VAL A 22 -29.19 19.17 -24.06
N GLY A 23 -29.86 19.22 -25.20
CA GLY A 23 -30.47 20.39 -25.83
C GLY A 23 -29.72 21.73 -25.73
N ALA A 24 -29.00 22.08 -26.80
CA ALA A 24 -28.87 23.48 -27.23
C ALA A 24 -28.69 23.57 -28.75
N ALA A 25 -29.77 23.37 -29.51
CA ALA A 25 -29.87 23.89 -30.88
C ALA A 25 -30.29 25.38 -30.80
N ALA A 26 -29.80 26.36 -31.57
CA ALA A 26 -29.19 26.43 -32.91
C ALA A 26 -28.63 27.90 -33.11
N PRO A 27 -28.16 28.39 -34.29
CA PRO A 27 -27.99 27.75 -35.60
C PRO A 27 -26.63 28.02 -36.31
N ALA A 28 -26.56 27.44 -37.50
CA ALA A 28 -25.54 27.51 -38.55
C ALA A 28 -24.71 28.81 -38.68
N GLY A 29 -23.39 28.62 -38.86
CA GLY A 29 -22.55 29.49 -39.68
C GLY A 29 -21.72 30.52 -38.92
N ALA A 30 -20.70 30.09 -38.18
CA ALA A 30 -19.47 30.84 -37.93
C ALA A 30 -18.48 29.92 -37.20
N GLU A 31 -17.26 29.76 -37.72
CA GLU A 31 -16.13 29.28 -36.91
C GLU A 31 -15.90 30.26 -35.74
N PRO A 32 -15.82 29.80 -34.49
CA PRO A 32 -15.29 30.62 -33.40
C PRO A 32 -13.81 30.28 -33.16
N GLU A 33 -12.98 31.30 -33.27
CA GLU A 33 -11.62 31.36 -32.74
C GLU A 33 -11.56 31.01 -31.23
N PRO A 34 -10.39 30.59 -30.70
CA PRO A 34 -10.30 30.09 -29.33
C PRO A 34 -10.43 31.22 -28.30
N GLU A 35 -11.52 31.24 -27.55
CA GLU A 35 -11.61 32.05 -26.32
C GLU A 35 -10.85 31.36 -25.17
N PRO A 36 -10.12 32.13 -24.34
CA PRO A 36 -9.19 31.58 -23.37
C PRO A 36 -9.87 31.22 -22.04
N ASP A 37 -9.46 30.09 -21.47
CA ASP A 37 -9.44 29.81 -20.03
C ASP A 37 -10.78 29.93 -19.27
N ALA A 38 -11.76 29.11 -19.65
CA ALA A 38 -12.82 28.71 -18.73
C ALA A 38 -12.23 27.74 -17.69
N THR A 39 -11.84 28.27 -16.53
CA THR A 39 -11.44 27.48 -15.36
C THR A 39 -12.59 26.56 -14.97
N LYS A 40 -12.43 25.26 -15.22
CA LYS A 40 -13.44 24.25 -14.87
C LYS A 40 -13.42 24.08 -13.35
N VAL A 41 -14.44 24.55 -12.65
CA VAL A 41 -14.56 24.41 -11.19
C VAL A 41 -15.51 23.25 -10.86
N LEU A 42 -15.13 22.42 -9.90
CA LEU A 42 -15.91 21.27 -9.45
C LEU A 42 -16.95 21.68 -8.38
N PRO A 43 -18.10 20.99 -8.30
CA PRO A 43 -19.08 21.17 -7.24
C PRO A 43 -18.51 20.84 -5.84
N GLU A 44 -19.12 21.41 -4.80
CA GLU A 44 -18.73 21.13 -3.41
C GLU A 44 -18.80 19.63 -3.09
N GLY A 45 -17.77 19.13 -2.41
CA GLY A 45 -17.64 17.72 -2.02
C GLY A 45 -17.04 16.79 -3.09
N PHE A 46 -16.76 17.27 -4.30
CA PHE A 46 -16.12 16.48 -5.36
C PHE A 46 -14.63 16.77 -5.49
N THR A 47 -13.82 15.72 -5.67
CA THR A 47 -12.37 15.79 -5.92
C THR A 47 -12.05 15.06 -7.21
N ALA A 48 -11.37 15.73 -8.15
CA ALA A 48 -10.84 15.09 -9.35
C ALA A 48 -9.65 14.19 -8.98
N VAL A 49 -9.62 12.98 -9.54
CA VAL A 49 -8.51 12.03 -9.42
C VAL A 49 -8.07 11.57 -10.80
N GLY A 50 -6.77 11.35 -10.99
CA GLY A 50 -6.20 10.88 -12.25
C GLY A 50 -5.44 11.97 -13.02
N LYS A 51 -5.03 11.65 -14.25
CA LYS A 51 -4.23 12.54 -15.10
C LYS A 51 -5.12 13.71 -15.60
N GLY A 52 -4.69 14.95 -15.41
CA GLY A 52 -5.47 16.14 -15.76
C GLY A 52 -6.33 16.71 -14.61
N SER A 53 -6.21 16.18 -13.38
CA SER A 53 -6.91 16.74 -12.21
C SER A 53 -6.42 18.13 -11.79
N GLU A 54 -5.26 18.57 -12.32
CA GLU A 54 -4.66 19.88 -12.03
C GLU A 54 -5.37 21.06 -12.71
N GLU A 55 -6.23 20.81 -13.69
CA GLU A 55 -7.02 21.87 -14.35
C GLU A 55 -8.19 22.39 -13.48
N PHE A 56 -8.52 21.69 -12.39
CA PHE A 56 -9.65 22.03 -11.53
C PHE A 56 -9.19 22.75 -10.26
N ALA A 57 -9.54 24.03 -10.13
CA ALA A 57 -9.24 24.82 -8.93
C ALA A 57 -10.10 24.36 -7.74
N LYS A 58 -9.45 24.05 -6.61
CA LYS A 58 -10.12 23.72 -5.35
C LYS A 58 -10.73 25.01 -4.78
N GLY A 59 -12.05 25.14 -4.86
CA GLY A 59 -12.78 26.28 -4.30
C GLY A 59 -12.43 26.46 -2.83
N ALA A 60 -11.87 27.62 -2.49
CA ALA A 60 -11.56 28.02 -1.14
C ALA A 60 -12.81 28.61 -0.49
N ASP A 61 -13.13 28.12 0.72
CA ASP A 61 -14.16 28.63 1.61
C ASP A 61 -14.17 30.17 1.66
N ALA A 62 -15.31 30.74 1.33
CA ALA A 62 -15.67 32.10 1.70
C ALA A 62 -17.19 32.14 1.93
N ASP A 63 -17.62 32.03 3.18
CA ASP A 63 -18.71 32.90 3.63
C ASP A 63 -18.68 33.16 5.14
N GLU A 64 -18.82 34.44 5.48
CA GLU A 64 -18.89 34.99 6.81
C GLU A 64 -20.30 35.57 7.02
N THR A 65 -20.89 35.31 8.20
CA THR A 65 -21.84 36.20 8.91
C THR A 65 -23.37 36.00 8.74
N THR A 66 -23.93 35.28 9.74
CA THR A 66 -25.05 35.65 10.66
C THR A 66 -26.52 35.60 10.20
N ALA A 67 -27.33 34.70 10.82
CA ALA A 67 -28.51 35.05 11.65
C ALA A 67 -29.38 33.84 12.10
N LEU A 68 -29.58 33.74 13.42
CA LEU A 68 -30.81 33.34 14.16
C LEU A 68 -31.53 31.99 13.87
N GLY A 69 -31.68 31.18 14.94
CA GLY A 69 -32.80 30.25 15.10
C GLY A 69 -32.41 28.91 15.70
N GLY A 70 -32.61 28.73 17.00
CA GLY A 70 -32.24 27.50 17.70
C GLY A 70 -33.07 26.27 17.30
N ARG A 71 -32.51 25.09 17.57
CA ARG A 71 -33.10 24.00 18.37
C ARG A 71 -32.23 22.74 18.31
N GLU A 72 -32.05 22.17 19.50
CA GLU A 72 -31.80 20.74 19.76
C GLU A 72 -30.44 20.18 19.29
N THR A 73 -29.42 20.43 20.12
CA THR A 73 -28.25 19.56 20.31
C THR A 73 -28.71 18.18 20.80
N GLU A 74 -29.04 17.29 19.87
CA GLU A 74 -29.15 15.87 20.16
C GLU A 74 -27.76 15.22 20.03
N VAL A 75 -27.17 15.03 21.21
CA VAL A 75 -25.93 14.32 21.49
C VAL A 75 -26.14 12.83 21.22
N LEU A 76 -25.98 12.38 19.97
CA LEU A 76 -25.92 10.95 19.60
C LEU A 76 -24.98 10.66 18.41
N ALA A 77 -23.85 11.37 18.31
CA ALA A 77 -22.84 11.13 17.27
C ALA A 77 -21.43 10.91 17.84
N ASP A 78 -21.29 10.18 18.96
CA ASP A 78 -19.98 10.02 19.61
C ASP A 78 -19.64 8.61 20.11
N ARG A 79 -20.21 7.54 19.52
CA ARG A 79 -19.81 6.16 19.87
C ARG A 79 -19.63 5.15 18.75
N GLU A 80 -19.85 5.49 17.48
CA GLU A 80 -19.81 4.51 16.39
C GLU A 80 -18.92 4.92 15.20
N THR A 81 -17.78 5.57 15.48
CA THR A 81 -16.76 5.81 14.44
C THR A 81 -15.32 5.81 14.95
N ALA A 82 -15.09 5.48 16.23
CA ALA A 82 -13.75 5.37 16.82
C ALA A 82 -13.11 3.98 16.58
N GLY A 83 -13.36 3.38 15.42
CA GLY A 83 -12.79 2.11 15.01
C GLY A 83 -12.55 2.11 13.50
N ALA A 84 -11.28 2.09 13.12
CA ALA A 84 -10.79 1.83 11.76
C ALA A 84 -10.72 2.99 10.75
N ALA A 85 -10.42 4.21 11.18
CA ALA A 85 -9.54 5.07 10.37
C ALA A 85 -8.08 4.67 10.61
N SER A 86 -7.75 3.41 10.31
CA SER A 86 -6.36 2.97 10.23
C SER A 86 -5.73 3.80 9.13
N ALA A 87 -4.83 4.72 9.49
CA ALA A 87 -4.02 5.45 8.51
C ALA A 87 -3.51 4.45 7.47
N SER A 88 -4.04 4.53 6.25
CA SER A 88 -3.77 3.53 5.23
C SER A 88 -2.27 3.53 4.97
N LEU A 89 -1.66 2.35 5.09
CA LEU A 89 -0.23 2.23 4.87
C LEU A 89 0.04 2.58 3.40
N GLY A 90 0.80 3.65 3.14
CA GLY A 90 1.10 4.06 1.77
C GLY A 90 1.77 2.94 0.98
N ASN A 91 1.58 2.93 -0.35
CA ASN A 91 2.09 1.87 -1.25
C ASN A 91 3.59 1.55 -1.02
N ALA A 92 4.42 2.58 -0.84
CA ALA A 92 5.85 2.41 -0.56
C ALA A 92 6.11 1.65 0.75
N ALA A 93 5.30 1.87 1.78
CA ALA A 93 5.44 1.18 3.06
C ALA A 93 5.00 -0.30 2.96
N LEU A 94 4.00 -0.61 2.13
CA LEU A 94 3.60 -2.00 1.85
C LEU A 94 4.68 -2.74 1.07
N ILE A 95 5.22 -2.11 0.03
CA ILE A 95 6.34 -2.67 -0.75
C ILE A 95 7.55 -2.88 0.16
N GLY A 96 7.92 -1.87 0.97
CA GLY A 96 9.02 -1.98 1.93
C GLY A 96 8.81 -3.12 2.93
N LEU A 97 7.59 -3.27 3.46
CA LEU A 97 7.26 -4.36 4.38
C LEU A 97 7.33 -5.73 3.68
N GLY A 98 6.87 -5.81 2.42
CA GLY A 98 6.97 -7.02 1.60
C GLY A 98 8.42 -7.40 1.32
N VAL A 99 9.26 -6.44 0.93
CA VAL A 99 10.70 -6.65 0.68
C VAL A 99 11.41 -7.10 1.96
N LEU A 100 11.19 -6.41 3.09
CA LEU A 100 11.77 -6.84 4.36
C LEU A 100 11.24 -8.22 4.77
N GLY A 101 9.94 -8.48 4.67
CA GLY A 101 9.37 -9.80 4.92
C GLY A 101 10.03 -10.90 4.07
N GLY A 102 10.25 -10.62 2.79
CA GLY A 102 10.99 -11.49 1.87
C GLY A 102 12.44 -11.74 2.32
N ILE A 103 13.16 -10.71 2.77
CA ILE A 103 14.52 -10.85 3.32
C ILE A 103 14.52 -11.77 4.55
N TYR A 104 13.58 -11.56 5.48
CA TYR A 104 13.46 -12.42 6.66
C TYR A 104 13.12 -13.87 6.27
N LEU A 105 12.26 -14.08 5.26
CA LEU A 105 11.96 -15.40 4.74
C LEU A 105 13.21 -16.07 4.11
N LEU A 106 13.99 -15.31 3.35
CA LEU A 106 15.27 -15.78 2.81
C LEU A 106 16.25 -16.17 3.92
N TYR A 107 16.24 -15.47 5.07
CA TYR A 107 17.05 -15.89 6.22
C TYR A 107 16.58 -17.20 6.82
N VAL A 108 15.28 -17.43 6.96
CA VAL A 108 14.75 -18.74 7.40
C VAL A 108 15.28 -19.86 6.49
N ILE A 109 15.20 -19.66 5.17
CA ILE A 109 15.73 -20.62 4.18
C ILE A 109 17.25 -20.79 4.35
N GLY A 110 17.98 -19.70 4.50
CA GLY A 110 19.43 -19.72 4.73
C GLY A 110 19.83 -20.48 5.99
N TRP A 111 19.07 -20.35 7.08
CA TRP A 111 19.26 -21.11 8.31
C TRP A 111 18.97 -22.59 8.15
N ILE A 112 17.89 -22.95 7.45
CA ILE A 112 17.56 -24.35 7.17
C ILE A 112 18.61 -25.01 6.28
N VAL A 113 18.95 -24.39 5.14
CA VAL A 113 19.94 -24.92 4.20
C VAL A 113 21.32 -25.01 4.84
N GLY A 114 21.75 -23.96 5.54
CA GLY A 114 23.03 -23.93 6.24
C GLY A 114 23.11 -24.94 7.39
N GLY A 115 22.04 -25.07 8.18
CA GLY A 115 21.93 -26.06 9.25
C GLY A 115 22.01 -27.49 8.71
N LEU A 116 21.23 -27.82 7.68
CA LEU A 116 21.29 -29.13 7.04
C LEU A 116 22.69 -29.45 6.49
N ARG A 117 23.40 -28.45 5.95
CA ARG A 117 24.78 -28.60 5.47
C ARG A 117 25.78 -28.89 6.60
N LEU A 118 25.56 -28.34 7.80
CA LEU A 118 26.49 -28.46 8.93
C LEU A 118 26.20 -29.66 9.84
N ARG A 119 24.97 -30.21 9.80
CA ARG A 119 24.50 -31.31 10.66
C ARG A 119 25.49 -32.48 10.74
N GLY A 120 26.09 -32.87 9.61
CA GLY A 120 27.05 -33.97 9.53
C GLY A 120 28.29 -33.79 10.41
N THR A 121 28.82 -32.56 10.48
CA THR A 121 30.02 -32.24 11.27
C THR A 121 29.67 -31.84 12.70
N ALA A 122 28.57 -31.12 12.91
CA ALA A 122 28.18 -30.61 14.23
C ALA A 122 27.77 -31.71 15.21
N GLN A 123 27.18 -32.80 14.72
CA GLN A 123 26.77 -33.94 15.56
C GLN A 123 27.94 -34.69 16.24
N PHE A 124 29.18 -34.44 15.83
CA PHE A 124 30.37 -34.96 16.54
C PHE A 124 30.71 -34.15 17.80
N LEU A 125 30.24 -32.90 17.89
CA LEU A 125 30.53 -31.99 19.02
C LEU A 125 29.34 -31.87 19.97
N VAL A 126 28.11 -32.01 19.45
CA VAL A 126 26.87 -31.80 20.18
C VAL A 126 25.90 -32.95 19.91
N SER A 127 25.09 -33.31 20.91
CA SER A 127 24.03 -34.31 20.76
C SER A 127 23.12 -34.01 19.57
N PRO A 128 22.75 -35.00 18.74
CA PRO A 128 21.89 -34.78 17.56
C PRO A 128 20.59 -34.05 17.89
N VAL A 129 19.95 -34.40 19.01
CA VAL A 129 18.69 -33.78 19.45
C VAL A 129 18.90 -32.31 19.81
N ALA A 130 19.98 -31.99 20.54
CA ALA A 130 20.28 -30.61 20.91
C ALA A 130 20.60 -29.76 19.69
N TYR A 131 21.31 -30.32 18.70
CA TYR A 131 21.59 -29.65 17.43
C TYR A 131 20.31 -29.36 16.66
N ASP A 132 19.41 -30.34 16.53
CA ASP A 132 18.15 -30.17 15.79
C ASP A 132 17.26 -29.11 16.42
N VAL A 133 17.15 -29.11 17.75
CA VAL A 133 16.43 -28.08 18.50
C VAL A 133 17.02 -26.70 18.23
N ALA A 134 18.35 -26.55 18.39
CA ALA A 134 19.03 -25.28 18.15
C ALA A 134 18.87 -24.79 16.69
N MET A 135 18.96 -25.69 15.72
CA MET A 135 18.76 -25.39 14.30
C MET A 135 17.36 -24.84 14.04
N TRP A 136 16.31 -25.49 14.57
CA TRP A 136 14.93 -25.03 14.40
C TRP A 136 14.65 -23.71 15.12
N LEU A 137 15.22 -23.50 16.31
CA LEU A 137 15.14 -22.23 17.03
C LEU A 137 15.82 -21.09 16.23
N ALA A 138 16.99 -21.37 15.65
CA ALA A 138 17.69 -20.41 14.81
C ALA A 138 16.88 -20.07 13.54
N ALA A 139 16.31 -21.09 12.88
CA ALA A 139 15.44 -20.89 11.72
C ALA A 139 14.13 -20.16 12.07
N ALA A 140 13.58 -20.33 13.26
CA ALA A 140 12.40 -19.63 13.73
C ALA A 140 12.68 -18.17 14.13
N SER A 141 13.93 -17.84 14.49
CA SER A 141 14.30 -16.52 15.02
C SER A 141 13.95 -15.34 14.09
N PRO A 142 14.18 -15.39 12.77
CA PRO A 142 13.70 -14.37 11.82
C PRO A 142 12.18 -14.15 11.91
N VAL A 143 11.40 -15.22 11.94
CA VAL A 143 9.93 -15.14 11.98
C VAL A 143 9.47 -14.52 13.30
N ILE A 144 10.06 -14.97 14.42
CA ILE A 144 9.74 -14.49 15.75
C ILE A 144 10.09 -13.01 15.89
N TRP A 145 11.27 -12.59 15.42
CA TRP A 145 11.69 -11.20 15.48
C TRP A 145 10.78 -10.29 14.65
N PHE A 146 10.50 -10.67 13.39
CA PHE A 146 9.62 -9.90 12.51
C PHE A 146 8.22 -9.75 13.13
N GLY A 147 7.65 -10.87 13.61
CA GLY A 147 6.35 -10.87 14.28
C GLY A 147 6.36 -10.04 15.56
N ALA A 148 7.39 -10.17 16.39
CA ALA A 148 7.54 -9.40 17.62
C ALA A 148 7.63 -7.90 17.34
N VAL A 149 8.49 -7.47 16.40
CA VAL A 149 8.59 -6.05 16.02
C VAL A 149 7.26 -5.56 15.46
N TYR A 150 6.58 -6.33 14.60
CA TYR A 150 5.30 -5.95 14.04
C TYR A 150 4.22 -5.75 15.12
N VAL A 151 4.13 -6.66 16.09
CA VAL A 151 3.17 -6.58 17.20
C VAL A 151 3.53 -5.43 18.15
N LEU A 152 4.80 -5.28 18.51
CA LEU A 152 5.26 -4.33 19.52
C LEU A 152 5.25 -2.88 19.02
N THR A 153 5.40 -2.67 17.70
CA THR A 153 5.40 -1.34 17.07
C THR A 153 4.04 -0.93 16.48
N ARG A 154 2.97 -1.69 16.74
CA ARG A 154 1.63 -1.44 16.17
C ARG A 154 1.04 -0.07 16.52
N THR A 155 1.42 0.49 17.67
CA THR A 155 0.99 1.83 18.13
C THR A 155 2.10 2.88 17.98
N SER A 156 3.24 2.50 17.40
CA SER A 156 4.41 3.37 17.23
C SER A 156 4.42 4.03 15.86
N PRO A 157 5.17 5.13 15.68
CA PRO A 157 5.40 5.70 14.36
C PRO A 157 6.10 4.68 13.45
N LEU A 158 5.74 4.69 12.16
CA LEU A 158 6.21 3.71 11.16
C LEU A 158 7.73 3.59 11.07
N TRP A 159 8.47 4.69 11.24
CA TRP A 159 9.93 4.67 11.17
C TRP A 159 10.57 3.81 12.26
N VAL A 160 10.02 3.80 13.49
CA VAL A 160 10.52 2.96 14.58
C VAL A 160 10.44 1.48 14.20
N ARG A 161 9.33 1.07 13.56
CA ARG A 161 9.18 -0.29 13.02
C ARG A 161 10.27 -0.61 12.00
N PHE A 162 10.49 0.27 11.03
CA PHE A 162 11.50 0.04 9.99
C PHE A 162 12.93 0.00 10.55
N VAL A 163 13.27 0.84 11.53
CA VAL A 163 14.57 0.81 12.21
C VAL A 163 14.77 -0.53 12.92
N TRP A 164 13.79 -1.00 13.69
CA TRP A 164 13.88 -2.29 14.38
C TRP A 164 13.95 -3.49 13.43
N LEU A 165 13.20 -3.43 12.31
CA LEU A 165 13.26 -4.47 11.29
C LEU A 165 14.60 -4.46 10.55
N ALA A 166 15.16 -3.29 10.25
CA ALA A 166 16.48 -3.18 9.65
C ALA A 166 17.58 -3.68 10.61
N ALA A 167 17.53 -3.28 11.88
CA ALA A 167 18.45 -3.77 12.91
C ALA A 167 18.39 -5.30 13.03
N GLY A 168 17.19 -5.87 13.09
CA GLY A 168 17.00 -7.33 13.08
C GLY A 168 17.49 -7.99 11.80
N ALA A 169 17.34 -7.33 10.64
CA ALA A 169 17.83 -7.86 9.38
C ALA A 169 19.37 -7.99 9.42
N LEU A 170 20.09 -6.97 9.88
CA LEU A 170 21.55 -7.08 10.07
C LEU A 170 21.93 -8.14 11.11
N LEU A 171 21.18 -8.24 12.21
CA LEU A 171 21.47 -9.16 13.31
C LEU A 171 21.28 -10.64 12.92
N LEU A 172 20.22 -10.94 12.16
CA LEU A 172 19.76 -12.31 11.86
C LEU A 172 20.34 -12.87 10.56
N ILE A 173 21.28 -12.14 9.94
CA ILE A 173 22.08 -12.66 8.83
C ILE A 173 22.66 -14.02 9.26
N PRO A 174 22.58 -15.05 8.40
CA PRO A 174 23.12 -16.38 8.68
C PRO A 174 24.67 -16.41 8.60
N TRP A 175 25.33 -15.60 9.44
CA TRP A 175 26.79 -15.45 9.49
C TRP A 175 27.57 -16.76 9.59
N PRO A 176 27.17 -17.75 10.43
CA PRO A 176 27.92 -19.00 10.55
C PRO A 176 28.15 -19.69 9.20
N PHE A 177 27.16 -19.65 8.31
CA PHE A 177 27.23 -20.32 7.02
C PHE A 177 27.94 -19.49 5.96
N ILE A 178 27.83 -18.16 6.04
CA ILE A 178 28.57 -17.25 5.15
C ILE A 178 30.08 -17.40 5.37
N MET A 179 30.52 -17.47 6.64
CA MET A 179 31.94 -17.65 6.95
C MET A 179 32.48 -19.00 6.46
N VAL A 180 31.73 -20.09 6.67
CA VAL A 180 32.13 -21.43 6.20
C VAL A 180 32.09 -21.54 4.67
N GLY A 181 31.14 -20.88 4.01
CA GLY A 181 30.99 -20.91 2.55
C GLY A 181 32.05 -20.11 1.78
N ALA A 182 32.61 -19.05 2.37
CA ALA A 182 33.60 -18.18 1.72
C ALA A 182 34.99 -18.83 1.54
N ILE A 183 35.28 -19.91 2.28
CA ILE A 183 36.61 -20.52 2.41
C ILE A 183 36.76 -21.75 1.49
N GLY A 184 35.68 -22.20 0.84
CA GLY A 184 35.65 -23.40 0.00
C GLY A 184 35.96 -23.18 -1.48
N ARG A 185 36.81 -22.21 -1.84
CA ARG A 185 37.35 -22.05 -3.20
C ARG A 185 38.83 -22.36 -3.24
#